data_AF-A0A8S3HR85-F1
#
_entry.id   AF-A0A8S3HR85-F1
#
_cell.length_a   1.000
_cell.length_b   1.000
_cell.length_c   1.000
_cell.angle_alpha   90.00
_cell.angle_beta   90.00
_cell.angle_gamma   90.00
#
_symmetry.space_group_name_H-M   'P 1'
#
loop_
_entity.id
_entity.type
_entity.pdbx_description
1 polymer ?
#
loop_
_entity_poly.entity_id
_entity_poly.type
_entity_poly.pdbx_seq_one_letter_code
_entity_poly.pdbx_strand_id
1 'polypeptide(L)'
;MKKSAKGEVVLSACQIQATRLNRLEHRRLQRSVTVLHDDLEAHIARIRRQEQGLRYHFTNVVRYIKPNRSYQAWKQAHADEIAQDQEQEYI
;
A
#
# COMPACT_ATOMS: atom_id res chain seq x y z
N MET A 1 -29.76 47.83 -13.40
CA MET A 1 -29.56 46.69 -12.48
C MET A 1 -30.24 45.45 -13.07
N LYS A 2 -29.47 44.48 -13.60
CA LYS A 2 -30.02 43.25 -14.18
C LYS A 2 -30.41 42.30 -13.04
N LYS A 3 -31.70 42.04 -12.84
CA LYS A 3 -32.20 41.07 -11.86
C LYS A 3 -31.83 39.67 -12.36
N SER A 4 -30.87 39.02 -11.71
CA SER A 4 -30.58 37.60 -11.93
C SER A 4 -31.74 36.79 -11.32
N ALA A 5 -32.62 36.28 -12.18
CA ALA A 5 -33.63 35.31 -11.79
C ALA A 5 -32.92 33.98 -11.56
N LYS A 6 -32.69 33.63 -10.28
CA LYS A 6 -32.30 32.27 -9.91
C LYS A 6 -33.52 31.38 -10.13
N GLY A 7 -33.55 30.66 -11.24
CA GLY A 7 -34.58 29.65 -11.49
C GLY A 7 -34.41 28.48 -10.54
N GLU A 8 -35.46 28.13 -9.81
CA GLU A 8 -35.52 26.86 -9.07
C GLU A 8 -35.66 25.71 -10.05
N VAL A 9 -34.67 24.82 -10.08
CA VAL A 9 -34.75 23.58 -10.85
C VAL A 9 -35.55 22.58 -10.04
N VAL A 10 -36.84 22.45 -10.35
CA VAL A 10 -37.69 21.41 -9.78
C VAL A 10 -37.40 20.10 -10.52
N LEU A 11 -36.68 19.19 -9.87
CA LEU A 11 -36.36 17.89 -10.42
C LEU A 11 -37.64 17.06 -10.59
N SER A 12 -37.75 16.34 -11.71
CA SER A 12 -38.82 15.35 -11.88
C SER A 12 -38.65 14.21 -10.87
N ALA A 13 -39.73 13.50 -10.55
CA ALA A 13 -39.69 12.36 -9.62
C ALA A 13 -38.61 11.32 -10.00
N CYS A 14 -38.43 11.06 -11.31
CA CYS A 14 -37.39 10.18 -11.83
C CYS A 14 -35.97 10.71 -11.55
N GLN A 15 -35.74 12.02 -11.68
CA GLN A 15 -34.44 12.65 -11.39
C GLN A 15 -34.11 12.63 -9.89
N ILE A 16 -35.11 12.78 -9.03
CA ILE A 16 -34.96 12.64 -7.57
C ILE A 16 -34.60 11.19 -7.21
N GLN A 17 -35.26 10.21 -7.84
CA GLN A 17 -34.97 8.80 -7.60
C GLN A 17 -33.57 8.41 -8.09
N ALA A 18 -33.16 8.87 -9.27
CA ALA A 18 -31.81 8.65 -9.80
C ALA A 18 -30.72 9.26 -8.91
N THR A 19 -30.91 10.48 -8.42
CA THR A 19 -29.95 11.11 -7.49
C THR A 19 -29.87 10.38 -6.14
N ARG A 20 -30.99 9.85 -5.63
CA ARG A 20 -30.98 9.02 -4.41
C ARG A 20 -30.21 7.71 -4.62
N LEU A 21 -30.46 7.02 -5.74
CA LEU A 21 -29.73 5.80 -6.09
C LEU A 21 -28.22 6.06 -6.23
N ASN A 22 -27.83 7.11 -6.98
CA ASN A 22 -26.43 7.48 -7.14
C ASN A 22 -25.75 7.78 -5.80
N ARG A 23 -26.44 8.44 -4.86
CA ARG A 23 -25.90 8.67 -3.50
C ARG A 23 -25.71 7.38 -2.71
N LEU A 24 -26.63 6.43 -2.83
CA LEU A 24 -26.52 5.13 -2.16
C LEU A 24 -25.37 4.31 -2.74
N GLU A 25 -25.26 4.23 -4.06
CA GLU A 25 -24.18 3.53 -4.74
C GLU A 25 -22.82 4.18 -4.46
N HIS A 26 -22.75 5.51 -4.45
CA HIS A 26 -21.52 6.22 -4.07
C HIS A 26 -21.10 5.89 -2.63
N ARG A 27 -22.03 5.86 -1.68
CA ARG A 27 -21.74 5.47 -0.29
C ARG A 27 -21.29 4.01 -0.17
N ARG A 28 -21.88 3.10 -0.94
CA ARG A 28 -21.47 1.69 -1.01
C ARG A 28 -20.05 1.56 -1.56
N LEU A 29 -19.74 2.29 -2.63
CA LEU A 29 -18.42 2.32 -3.23
C LEU A 29 -17.39 2.87 -2.25
N GLN A 30 -17.66 3.99 -1.59
CA GLN A 30 -16.77 4.57 -0.58
C GLN A 30 -16.44 3.58 0.53
N ARG A 31 -17.45 2.91 1.09
CA ARG A 31 -17.23 1.88 2.11
C ARG A 31 -16.38 0.72 1.60
N SER A 32 -16.63 0.27 0.37
CA SER A 32 -15.87 -0.83 -0.23
C SER A 32 -14.40 -0.44 -0.43
N VAL A 33 -14.14 0.80 -0.87
CA VAL A 33 -12.79 1.34 -1.01
C VAL A 33 -12.08 1.43 0.35
N THR A 34 -12.78 1.89 1.40
CA THR A 34 -12.20 1.95 2.75
C THR A 34 -11.81 0.56 3.25
N VAL A 35 -12.69 -0.44 3.13
CA VAL A 35 -12.38 -1.82 3.55
C VAL A 35 -11.19 -2.40 2.79
N LEU A 36 -11.16 -2.21 1.46
CA LEU A 36 -10.02 -2.66 0.65
C LEU A 36 -8.72 -1.97 1.03
N HIS A 37 -8.77 -0.69 1.38
CA HIS A 37 -7.60 0.05 1.84
C HIS A 37 -7.07 -0.51 3.15
N ASP A 38 -7.94 -0.70 4.15
CA ASP A 38 -7.58 -1.26 5.46
C ASP A 38 -6.97 -2.67 5.33
N ASP A 39 -7.55 -3.51 4.47
CA ASP A 39 -7.03 -4.85 4.17
C ASP A 39 -5.62 -4.77 3.54
N LEU A 40 -5.43 -3.89 2.55
CA LEU A 40 -4.13 -3.70 1.91
C LEU A 40 -3.08 -3.21 2.89
N GLU A 41 -3.41 -2.27 3.77
CA GLU A 41 -2.49 -1.81 4.83
C GLU A 41 -2.10 -2.95 5.77
N ALA A 42 -3.06 -3.80 6.17
CA ALA A 42 -2.78 -4.97 7.00
C ALA A 42 -1.85 -5.97 6.29
N HIS A 43 -2.07 -6.20 4.99
CA HIS A 43 -1.20 -7.04 4.16
C HIS A 43 0.23 -6.47 4.06
N ILE A 44 0.37 -5.17 3.79
CA ILE A 44 1.68 -4.49 3.75
C ILE A 44 2.39 -4.62 5.10
N ALA A 45 1.69 -4.39 6.21
CA ALA A 45 2.26 -4.51 7.55
C ALA A 45 2.70 -5.94 7.88
N ARG A 46 2.00 -6.96 7.35
CA ARG A 46 2.40 -8.36 7.47
C ARG A 46 3.65 -8.66 6.66
N ILE A 47 3.71 -8.20 5.41
CA ILE A 47 4.87 -8.40 4.53
C ILE A 47 6.11 -7.76 5.14
N ARG A 48 6.02 -6.52 5.63
CA ARG A 48 7.15 -5.83 6.30
C ARG A 48 7.67 -6.60 7.52
N ARG A 49 6.77 -7.17 8.35
CA ARG A 49 7.18 -8.01 9.48
C ARG A 49 7.89 -9.29 9.04
N GLN A 50 7.41 -9.93 7.97
CA GLN A 50 8.07 -11.11 7.41
C GLN A 50 9.45 -10.76 6.83
N GLU A 51 9.55 -9.65 6.11
CA GLU A 51 10.82 -9.14 5.59
C GLU A 51 11.83 -8.88 6.71
N GLN A 52 11.41 -8.22 7.80
CA GLN A 52 12.27 -7.99 8.96
C GLN A 52 12.73 -9.30 9.61
N GLY A 53 11.83 -10.29 9.73
CA GLY A 53 12.17 -11.62 10.24
C GLY A 53 13.19 -12.34 9.35
N LEU A 54 13.04 -12.25 8.03
CA LEU A 54 13.99 -12.80 7.06
C LEU A 54 15.35 -12.10 7.14
N ARG A 55 15.37 -10.77 7.20
CA ARG A 55 16.60 -9.98 7.39
C ARG A 55 17.32 -10.37 8.68
N TYR A 56 16.59 -10.49 9.79
CA TYR A 56 17.17 -10.93 11.07
C TYR A 56 17.75 -12.34 10.98
N HIS A 57 16.98 -13.29 10.43
CA HIS A 57 17.44 -14.67 10.27
C HIS A 57 18.69 -14.73 9.39
N PHE A 58 18.70 -13.97 8.30
CA PHE A 58 19.81 -13.91 7.38
C PHE A 58 21.07 -13.33 8.06
N THR A 59 20.96 -12.13 8.63
CA THR A 59 22.08 -11.46 9.28
C THR A 59 22.64 -12.30 10.41
N ASN A 60 21.80 -12.87 11.28
CA ASN A 60 22.31 -13.52 12.49
C ASN A 60 22.63 -15.00 12.33
N VAL A 61 21.84 -15.74 11.54
CA VAL A 61 22.00 -17.19 11.42
C VAL A 61 22.86 -17.55 10.22
N VAL A 62 22.56 -16.99 9.05
CA VAL A 62 23.25 -17.34 7.80
C VAL A 62 24.63 -16.70 7.74
N ARG A 63 24.78 -15.43 8.14
CA ARG A 63 26.08 -14.73 8.09
C ARG A 63 27.07 -15.20 9.17
N TYR A 64 26.62 -15.42 10.40
CA TYR A 64 27.53 -15.66 11.54
C TYR A 64 27.62 -17.13 12.01
N ILE A 65 26.54 -17.92 11.93
CA ILE A 65 26.48 -19.22 12.63
C ILE A 65 26.91 -20.38 11.72
N LYS A 66 26.66 -20.33 10.41
CA LYS A 66 27.21 -21.29 9.44
C LYS A 66 27.45 -20.62 8.09
N PRO A 67 28.70 -20.47 7.61
CA PRO A 67 28.96 -20.16 6.21
C PRO A 67 28.71 -21.43 5.37
N ASN A 68 27.48 -21.93 5.37
CA ASN A 68 27.05 -23.03 4.52
C ASN A 68 26.79 -22.49 3.10
N ARG A 69 27.00 -23.33 2.09
CA ARG A 69 26.84 -23.08 0.63
C ARG A 69 25.78 -22.05 0.21
N SER A 70 24.65 -21.97 0.92
CA SER A 70 23.58 -21.01 0.68
C SER A 70 23.98 -19.54 0.89
N TYR A 71 24.88 -19.23 1.82
CA TYR A 71 25.39 -17.86 2.01
C TYR A 71 26.22 -17.38 0.82
N GLN A 72 27.00 -18.26 0.19
CA GLN A 72 27.81 -17.89 -0.98
C GLN A 72 26.96 -17.59 -2.22
N ALA A 73 25.94 -18.42 -2.50
CA ALA A 73 25.00 -18.19 -3.59
C ALA A 73 24.19 -16.89 -3.39
N TRP A 74 23.76 -16.61 -2.16
CA TRP A 74 23.08 -15.35 -1.84
C TRP A 74 24.01 -14.14 -1.98
N LYS A 75 25.25 -14.23 -1.47
CA LYS A 75 26.26 -13.15 -1.56
C LYS A 75 26.55 -12.80 -3.02
N GLN A 76 26.59 -13.79 -3.90
CA GLN A 76 26.75 -13.55 -5.34
C GLN A 76 25.51 -12.88 -5.95
N ALA A 77 24.31 -13.26 -5.53
CA ALA A 77 23.07 -12.68 -6.05
C ALA A 77 22.78 -11.24 -5.56
N HIS A 78 23.32 -10.84 -4.40
CA HIS A 78 23.10 -9.52 -3.77
C HIS A 78 24.41 -8.75 -3.59
N ALA A 79 25.39 -9.00 -4.47
CA ALA A 79 26.71 -8.39 -4.37
C ALA A 79 26.67 -6.85 -4.45
N ASP A 80 25.75 -6.31 -5.25
CA ASP A 80 25.60 -4.87 -5.47
C ASP A 80 25.05 -4.15 -4.24
N GLU A 81 24.11 -4.77 -3.50
CA GLU A 81 23.58 -4.23 -2.24
C GLU A 81 24.65 -4.21 -1.14
N ILE A 82 25.49 -5.25 -1.09
CA ILE A 82 26.61 -5.32 -0.13
C ILE A 82 27.66 -4.25 -0.41
N ALA A 83 27.96 -3.97 -1.68
CA ALA A 83 28.91 -2.93 -2.06
C ALA A 83 28.43 -1.54 -1.60
N GLN A 84 27.13 -1.27 -1.74
CA GLN A 84 26.52 -0.01 -1.29
C GLN A 84 26.52 0.15 0.24
N ASP A 85 26.24 -0.93 0.99
CA ASP A 85 26.29 -0.90 2.46
C ASP A 85 27.71 -0.66 2.98
N GLN A 86 28.73 -1.20 2.31
CA GLN A 86 30.14 -0.98 2.70
C GLN A 86 30.63 0.44 2.43
N GLU A 87 30.15 1.11 1.37
CA GLU A 87 30.50 2.50 1.10
C GLU A 87 29.94 3.47 2.16
N GLN A 88 28.80 3.15 2.79
CA GLN A 88 28.20 3.98 3.84
C GLN A 88 28.88 3.86 5.21
N GLU A 89 29.55 2.74 5.50
CA GLU A 89 30.24 2.53 6.79
C GLU A 89 31.58 3.29 6.88
N TYR A 90 32.07 3.87 5.77
CA TYR A 90 33.35 4.58 5.66
C TYR A 90 33.23 6.12 5.62
N ILE A 91 32.05 6.70 5.85
CA ILE A 91 31.82 8.16 5.93
C ILE A 91 31.62 8.58 7.39
#